data_AF-A0AAD6BUI4-F1
#
_entry.id   AF-A0AAD6BUI4-F1
#
_cell.length_a   1.000
_cell.length_b   1.000
_cell.length_c   1.000
_cell.angle_alpha   90.00
_cell.angle_beta   90.00
_cell.angle_gamma   90.00
#
_symmetry.space_group_name_H-M   'P 1'
#
loop_
_entity.id
_entity.type
_entity.pdbx_description
1 polymer ?
#
loop_
_entity_poly.entity_id
_entity_poly.type
_entity_poly.pdbx_seq_one_letter_code
_entity_poly.pdbx_strand_id
1 'polypeptide(L)'
;MSHQLPTFDQLPPVEGMPQGCAWGIFDKDGQKDVFGTLNLLTPEVIKAATAEVRRGVSVSLNWPLGSIKNPNFFRKSLAHNVMKLEDVEDGSHYGFDEEIEFNTQASSQWDSLCHFLHIPTGMAYNGVKPTVAGLQNPTTATVNLPTLDKWHDRGCIVGRGVLIDYKSYADHHDIQYSPFSGHRISTSDIEAVAAWQGTKFQPGDILIVRFGVTEEIGKMTAEQQATAMSTHHACGLEGTEEMARWIWNKHFAAVASDNVAVEAMPPMRDGKEQPLTQLVLHQWCLSMFGLPLGELWHLKELAERCEAEQKWTFLLTSAPLNVPGAVGSPANALAIL
;
A
#
# COMPACT_ATOMS: atom_id res chain seq x y z
N MET A 1 -16.63 -21.94 -8.15
CA MET A 1 -17.88 -21.18 -8.00
C MET A 1 -17.51 -19.87 -7.33
N SER A 2 -17.72 -18.72 -7.98
CA SER A 2 -17.42 -17.44 -7.35
C SER A 2 -18.47 -17.20 -6.26
N HIS A 3 -18.10 -17.42 -5.00
CA HIS A 3 -18.90 -16.87 -3.91
C HIS A 3 -18.84 -15.35 -4.06
N GLN A 4 -19.98 -14.75 -4.41
CA GLN A 4 -20.11 -13.31 -4.49
C GLN A 4 -19.92 -12.78 -3.07
N LEU A 5 -18.86 -12.00 -2.83
CA LEU A 5 -18.64 -11.42 -1.49
C LEU A 5 -19.82 -10.51 -1.13
N PRO A 6 -20.21 -10.45 0.15
CA PRO A 6 -21.22 -9.50 0.60
C PRO A 6 -20.75 -8.07 0.36
N THR A 7 -21.68 -7.19 0.00
CA THR A 7 -21.42 -5.74 0.03
C THR A 7 -21.15 -5.27 1.46
N PHE A 8 -20.57 -4.09 1.63
CA PHE A 8 -20.23 -3.54 2.95
C PHE A 8 -21.43 -3.54 3.92
N ASP A 9 -22.62 -3.18 3.46
CA ASP A 9 -23.84 -3.17 4.28
C ASP A 9 -24.37 -4.56 4.60
N GLN A 10 -23.98 -5.57 3.81
CA GLN A 10 -24.38 -6.96 3.97
C GLN A 10 -23.34 -7.77 4.75
N LEU A 11 -22.21 -7.16 5.13
CA LEU A 11 -21.21 -7.83 5.96
C LEU A 11 -21.84 -8.23 7.30
N PRO A 12 -21.67 -9.49 7.74
CA PRO A 12 -22.18 -9.93 9.03
C PRO A 12 -21.60 -9.07 10.16
N PRO A 13 -22.40 -8.76 11.20
CA PRO A 13 -21.90 -8.01 12.34
C PRO A 13 -20.82 -8.81 13.07
N VAL A 14 -19.74 -8.12 13.46
CA VAL A 14 -18.66 -8.66 14.28
C VAL A 14 -18.73 -8.03 15.66
N GLU A 15 -18.79 -8.84 16.71
CA GLU A 15 -18.94 -8.35 18.08
C GLU A 15 -17.83 -7.36 18.45
N GLY A 16 -18.21 -6.18 18.97
CA GLY A 16 -17.27 -5.14 19.39
C GLY A 16 -16.62 -4.34 18.26
N MET A 17 -17.01 -4.57 17.00
CA MET A 17 -16.52 -3.87 15.83
C MET A 17 -17.64 -3.07 15.15
N PRO A 18 -17.34 -1.99 14.42
CA PRO A 18 -18.35 -1.28 13.63
C PRO A 18 -18.90 -2.14 12.48
N GLN A 19 -20.09 -1.80 11.99
CA GLN A 19 -20.68 -2.41 10.79
C GLN A 19 -19.71 -2.25 9.61
N GLY A 20 -19.47 -3.33 8.87
CA GLY A 20 -18.52 -3.34 7.75
C GLY A 20 -17.18 -4.02 8.07
N CYS A 21 -16.96 -4.48 9.31
CA CYS A 21 -15.81 -5.33 9.62
C CYS A 21 -15.91 -6.67 8.85
N ALA A 22 -14.86 -7.05 8.12
CA ALA A 22 -14.89 -8.24 7.24
C ALA A 22 -14.25 -9.48 7.85
N TRP A 23 -14.07 -9.52 9.17
CA TRP A 23 -13.50 -10.68 9.85
C TRP A 23 -14.37 -11.92 9.66
N GLY A 24 -13.73 -13.07 9.49
CA GLY A 24 -14.42 -14.33 9.23
C GLY A 24 -14.86 -14.56 7.78
N ILE A 25 -14.84 -13.54 6.91
CA ILE A 25 -15.28 -13.68 5.50
C ILE A 25 -14.39 -14.64 4.71
N PHE A 26 -13.08 -14.60 4.98
CA PHE A 26 -12.09 -15.43 4.29
C PHE A 26 -11.65 -16.65 5.12
N ASP A 27 -12.19 -16.83 6.33
CA ASP A 27 -11.89 -17.98 7.18
C ASP A 27 -12.27 -19.28 6.47
N LYS A 28 -11.44 -20.31 6.61
CA LYS A 28 -11.63 -21.58 5.92
C LYS A 28 -11.36 -22.75 6.84
N ASP A 29 -12.24 -23.74 6.81
CA ASP A 29 -12.10 -24.99 7.56
C ASP A 29 -11.88 -24.76 9.08
N GLY A 30 -12.53 -23.73 9.63
CA GLY A 30 -12.42 -23.33 11.04
C GLY A 30 -11.10 -22.62 11.41
N GLN A 31 -10.25 -22.30 10.43
CA GLN A 31 -9.03 -21.55 10.62
C GLN A 31 -9.21 -20.09 10.24
N LYS A 32 -8.69 -19.21 11.09
CA LYS A 32 -8.66 -17.77 10.84
C LYS A 32 -7.73 -17.44 9.68
N ASP A 33 -8.25 -16.71 8.71
CA ASP A 33 -7.48 -16.19 7.60
C ASP A 33 -6.47 -15.13 8.05
N VAL A 34 -5.36 -15.06 7.32
CA VAL A 34 -4.25 -14.12 7.55
C VAL A 34 -3.88 -13.28 6.32
N PHE A 35 -4.60 -13.45 5.20
CA PHE A 35 -4.31 -12.76 3.94
C PHE A 35 -5.30 -11.63 3.62
N GLY A 36 -6.52 -11.71 4.15
CA GLY A 36 -7.62 -10.79 3.88
C GLY A 36 -7.97 -10.73 2.40
N THR A 37 -8.06 -9.53 1.83
CA THR A 37 -8.49 -9.32 0.45
C THR A 37 -7.49 -9.82 -0.59
N LEU A 38 -6.25 -10.17 -0.20
CA LEU A 38 -5.33 -10.85 -1.11
C LEU A 38 -5.88 -12.20 -1.58
N ASN A 39 -6.81 -12.82 -0.84
CA ASN A 39 -7.54 -14.01 -1.28
C ASN A 39 -8.34 -13.81 -2.59
N LEU A 40 -8.59 -12.56 -2.99
CA LEU A 40 -9.22 -12.22 -4.28
C LEU A 40 -8.29 -12.44 -5.47
N LEU A 41 -6.98 -12.52 -5.25
CA LEU A 41 -5.99 -12.91 -6.26
C LEU A 41 -6.01 -14.43 -6.44
N THR A 42 -7.07 -14.95 -7.03
CA THR A 42 -7.23 -16.39 -7.32
C THR A 42 -6.37 -16.79 -8.53
N PRO A 43 -6.12 -18.09 -8.75
CA PRO A 43 -5.42 -18.56 -9.95
C PRO A 43 -6.06 -18.07 -11.26
N GLU A 44 -7.39 -17.97 -11.32
CA GLU A 44 -8.12 -17.46 -12.48
C GLU A 44 -7.90 -15.96 -12.68
N VAL A 45 -7.93 -15.17 -11.60
CA VAL A 45 -7.66 -13.72 -11.65
C VAL A 45 -6.22 -13.46 -12.07
N ILE A 46 -5.26 -14.18 -11.49
CA ILE A 46 -3.83 -14.10 -11.86
C ILE A 46 -3.64 -14.45 -13.34
N LYS A 47 -4.23 -15.56 -13.79
CA LYS A 47 -4.15 -15.98 -15.19
C LYS A 47 -4.76 -14.93 -16.13
N ALA A 48 -5.91 -14.35 -15.79
CA ALA A 48 -6.53 -13.29 -16.58
C ALA A 48 -5.65 -12.04 -16.67
N ALA A 49 -4.99 -11.64 -15.57
CA ALA A 49 -4.09 -10.49 -15.53
C ALA A 49 -2.89 -10.63 -16.48
N THR A 50 -2.45 -11.86 -16.81
CA THR A 50 -1.38 -12.06 -17.79
C THR A 50 -1.70 -11.53 -19.19
N ALA A 51 -2.99 -11.43 -19.55
CA ALA A 51 -3.43 -10.85 -20.82
C ALA A 51 -3.23 -9.32 -20.89
N GLU A 52 -2.91 -8.69 -19.77
CA GLU A 52 -2.55 -7.28 -19.74
C GLU A 52 -1.17 -7.02 -20.36
N VAL A 53 -0.26 -8.00 -20.33
CA VAL A 53 1.09 -7.90 -20.92
C VAL A 53 1.00 -8.00 -22.45
N ARG A 54 1.19 -6.86 -23.12
CA ARG A 54 1.13 -6.75 -24.58
C ARG A 54 2.43 -6.26 -25.18
N ARG A 55 3.23 -5.51 -24.43
CA ARG A 55 4.49 -4.92 -24.91
C ARG A 55 5.71 -5.64 -24.37
N GLY A 56 5.58 -6.30 -23.22
CA GLY A 56 6.72 -6.91 -22.53
C GLY A 56 7.64 -5.87 -21.93
N VAL A 57 7.10 -4.70 -21.57
CA VAL A 57 7.84 -3.61 -20.92
C VAL A 57 7.56 -3.66 -19.43
N SER A 58 8.61 -3.75 -18.63
CA SER A 58 8.52 -3.67 -17.17
C SER A 58 8.89 -2.28 -16.67
N VAL A 59 8.13 -1.77 -15.70
CA VAL A 59 8.36 -0.49 -15.01
C VAL A 59 8.54 -0.76 -13.52
N SER A 60 9.66 -0.29 -12.96
CA SER A 60 9.89 -0.36 -11.51
C SER A 60 9.08 0.70 -10.80
N LEU A 61 8.28 0.29 -9.81
CA LEU A 61 7.45 1.20 -9.02
C LEU A 61 8.11 1.55 -7.68
N ASN A 62 9.39 1.21 -7.53
CA ASN A 62 10.15 1.35 -6.30
C ASN A 62 10.90 2.67 -6.29
N TRP A 63 10.50 3.57 -5.42
CA TRP A 63 11.20 4.81 -5.15
C TRP A 63 12.50 4.50 -4.41
N PRO A 64 13.64 5.12 -4.80
CA PRO A 64 14.94 4.80 -4.22
C PRO A 64 14.94 4.95 -2.69
N LEU A 65 15.47 3.97 -1.97
CA LEU A 65 15.65 4.05 -0.52
C LEU A 65 16.48 5.30 -0.17
N GLY A 66 16.09 6.00 0.89
CA GLY A 66 16.75 7.26 1.29
C GLY A 66 16.37 8.48 0.45
N SER A 67 15.34 8.40 -0.39
CA SER A 67 14.80 9.57 -1.10
C SER A 67 14.14 10.56 -0.13
N ILE A 68 13.46 10.07 0.92
CA ILE A 68 13.13 10.89 2.10
C ILE A 68 14.38 11.00 2.97
N LYS A 69 14.93 12.21 3.09
CA LYS A 69 16.18 12.44 3.82
C LYS A 69 16.01 12.32 5.33
N ASN A 70 14.90 12.86 5.83
CA ASN A 70 14.51 12.79 7.23
C ASN A 70 13.07 12.25 7.31
N PRO A 71 12.90 10.91 7.39
CA PRO A 71 11.59 10.31 7.56
C PRO A 71 10.88 10.83 8.81
N ASN A 72 9.60 11.17 8.68
CA ASN A 72 8.76 11.56 9.81
C ASN A 72 8.55 10.40 10.81
N PHE A 73 7.88 10.68 11.93
CA PHE A 73 7.50 9.66 12.94
C PHE A 73 8.67 8.92 13.58
N PHE A 74 9.80 9.61 13.78
CA PHE A 74 11.02 9.04 14.40
C PHE A 74 11.58 7.83 13.64
N ARG A 75 11.24 7.68 12.34
CA ARG A 75 11.71 6.59 11.50
C ARG A 75 13.19 6.79 11.16
N LYS A 76 13.98 5.72 11.26
CA LYS A 76 15.42 5.70 10.91
C LYS A 76 15.60 5.93 9.40
N SER A 77 16.41 6.92 9.02
CA SER A 77 16.88 7.12 7.64
C SER A 77 17.76 5.95 7.17
N LEU A 78 17.94 5.81 5.86
CA LEU A 78 18.83 4.80 5.29
C LEU A 78 20.27 5.01 5.75
N ALA A 79 20.87 3.96 6.33
CA ALA A 79 22.31 3.78 6.43
C ALA A 79 22.73 2.67 5.48
N HIS A 80 23.82 2.90 4.76
CA HIS A 80 24.40 1.98 3.78
C HIS A 80 25.90 1.85 4.09
N ASN A 81 26.30 0.67 4.57
CA ASN A 81 27.65 0.35 4.98
C ASN A 81 28.27 -0.66 4.00
N VAL A 82 29.17 -0.20 3.13
CA VAL A 82 29.86 -1.07 2.17
C VAL A 82 31.11 -1.67 2.82
N MET A 83 31.19 -2.99 2.81
CA MET A 83 32.31 -3.78 3.31
C MET A 83 33.18 -4.26 2.14
N LYS A 84 34.49 -4.23 2.33
CA LYS A 84 35.43 -4.83 1.39
C LYS A 84 35.62 -6.29 1.75
N LEU A 85 35.55 -7.15 0.74
CA LEU A 85 36.06 -8.51 0.84
C LEU A 85 37.53 -8.48 0.48
N GLU A 86 38.35 -8.81 1.47
CA GLU A 86 39.80 -8.80 1.41
C GLU A 86 40.31 -10.14 1.96
N ASP A 87 41.27 -10.75 1.26
CA ASP A 87 41.96 -11.92 1.75
C ASP A 87 42.90 -11.50 2.87
N VAL A 88 42.73 -12.09 4.05
CA VAL A 88 43.51 -11.76 5.24
C VAL A 88 44.96 -12.22 5.14
N GLU A 89 45.30 -13.15 4.24
CA GLU A 89 46.65 -13.69 4.09
C GLU A 89 47.56 -12.79 3.25
N ASP A 90 47.03 -12.22 2.16
CA ASP A 90 47.83 -11.43 1.21
C ASP A 90 47.33 -10.00 0.96
N GLY A 91 46.20 -9.61 1.56
CA GLY A 91 45.59 -8.29 1.41
C GLY A 91 44.95 -8.06 0.03
N SER A 92 44.73 -9.12 -0.75
CA SER A 92 44.10 -9.00 -2.05
C SER A 92 42.61 -8.70 -1.89
N HIS A 93 42.13 -7.71 -2.65
CA HIS A 93 40.72 -7.34 -2.69
C HIS A 93 40.03 -8.00 -3.88
N TYR A 94 38.91 -8.67 -3.63
CA TYR A 94 38.21 -9.45 -4.66
C TYR A 94 36.68 -9.22 -4.70
N GLY A 95 36.12 -8.37 -3.85
CA GLY A 95 34.69 -8.08 -3.89
C GLY A 95 34.21 -7.11 -2.81
N PHE A 96 32.91 -6.83 -2.83
CA PHE A 96 32.24 -6.00 -1.84
C PHE A 96 30.97 -6.70 -1.36
N ASP A 97 30.70 -6.59 -0.06
CA ASP A 97 29.41 -6.86 0.55
C ASP A 97 28.86 -5.55 1.13
N GLU A 98 27.60 -5.52 1.54
CA GLU A 98 27.02 -4.34 2.18
C GLU A 98 26.01 -4.71 3.28
N GLU A 99 25.85 -3.80 4.22
CA GLU A 99 24.76 -3.80 5.19
C GLU A 99 23.88 -2.57 4.96
N ILE A 100 22.57 -2.79 4.94
CA ILE A 100 21.57 -1.72 4.84
C ILE A 100 20.70 -1.70 6.09
N GLU A 101 20.58 -0.53 6.71
CA GLU A 101 19.69 -0.32 7.84
C GLU A 101 18.73 0.82 7.53
N PHE A 102 17.43 0.57 7.65
CA PHE A 102 16.40 1.55 7.40
C PHE A 102 15.12 1.15 8.13
N ASN A 103 14.23 2.12 8.36
CA ASN A 103 12.87 1.80 8.76
C ASN A 103 12.05 1.36 7.52
N THR A 104 11.35 0.22 7.60
CA THR A 104 10.64 -0.34 6.44
C THR A 104 9.46 0.51 5.96
N GLN A 105 9.08 1.54 6.72
CA GLN A 105 8.06 2.53 6.36
C GLN A 105 8.65 3.85 5.81
N ALA A 106 9.91 3.87 5.33
CA ALA A 106 10.60 5.10 4.93
C ALA A 106 10.73 5.31 3.40
N SER A 107 10.24 4.40 2.56
CA SER A 107 10.23 4.52 1.09
C SER A 107 9.02 3.78 0.52
N SER A 108 8.99 3.48 -0.79
CA SER A 108 7.96 2.62 -1.38
C SER A 108 7.80 1.35 -0.55
N GLN A 109 6.61 1.14 0.01
CA GLN A 109 6.36 0.07 0.97
C GLN A 109 5.04 -0.64 0.73
N TRP A 110 4.92 -1.77 1.41
CA TRP A 110 3.65 -2.38 1.80
C TRP A 110 3.54 -2.38 3.32
N ASP A 111 2.31 -2.15 3.77
CA ASP A 111 1.89 -2.31 5.15
C ASP A 111 1.21 -3.67 5.33
N SER A 112 1.63 -4.40 6.36
CA SER A 112 0.95 -5.63 6.75
C SER A 112 -0.36 -5.33 7.48
N LEU A 113 -1.20 -6.35 7.65
CA LEU A 113 -2.46 -6.21 8.40
C LEU A 113 -2.25 -6.03 9.91
N CYS A 114 -0.98 -6.07 10.38
CA CYS A 114 -0.54 -5.72 11.73
C CYS A 114 0.05 -4.31 11.84
N HIS A 115 0.21 -3.56 10.74
CA HIS A 115 0.86 -2.25 10.75
C HIS A 115 0.06 -1.20 11.54
N PHE A 116 -1.24 -1.10 11.26
CA PHE A 116 -2.16 -0.18 11.90
C PHE A 116 -3.30 -0.97 12.54
N LEU A 117 -3.68 -0.58 13.77
CA LEU A 117 -4.71 -1.28 14.55
C LEU A 117 -6.01 -0.49 14.53
N HIS A 118 -7.13 -1.20 14.73
CA HIS A 118 -8.38 -0.55 15.06
C HIS A 118 -8.26 0.05 16.47
N ILE A 119 -8.19 1.38 16.53
CA ILE A 119 -7.76 2.12 17.73
C ILE A 119 -8.65 1.82 18.95
N PRO A 120 -9.99 1.79 18.85
CA PRO A 120 -10.84 1.49 20.01
C PRO A 120 -10.61 0.10 20.64
N THR A 121 -10.24 -0.91 19.85
CA THR A 121 -10.10 -2.30 20.34
C THR A 121 -8.65 -2.75 20.50
N GLY A 122 -7.70 -2.04 19.89
CA GLY A 122 -6.29 -2.43 19.82
C GLY A 122 -6.07 -3.74 19.07
N MET A 123 -6.98 -4.11 18.17
CA MET A 123 -6.92 -5.34 17.39
C MET A 123 -6.51 -5.06 15.95
N ALA A 124 -5.73 -5.97 15.38
CA ALA A 124 -5.44 -6.07 13.96
C ALA A 124 -6.44 -7.01 13.28
N TYR A 125 -6.22 -7.29 11.99
CA TYR A 125 -7.11 -8.14 11.19
C TYR A 125 -7.47 -9.47 11.87
N ASN A 126 -8.74 -9.83 11.78
CA ASN A 126 -9.34 -11.05 12.31
C ASN A 126 -9.23 -11.21 13.84
N GLY A 127 -9.16 -10.09 14.56
CA GLY A 127 -9.21 -10.03 16.02
C GLY A 127 -7.90 -10.34 16.73
N VAL A 128 -6.77 -10.35 16.01
CA VAL A 128 -5.46 -10.59 16.59
C VAL A 128 -4.96 -9.37 17.36
N LYS A 129 -4.17 -9.59 18.41
CA LYS A 129 -3.50 -8.54 19.19
C LYS A 129 -1.99 -8.72 19.11
N PRO A 130 -1.31 -8.11 18.12
CA PRO A 130 0.13 -8.28 17.97
C PRO A 130 0.87 -7.66 19.15
N THR A 131 2.01 -8.24 19.50
CA THR A 131 2.93 -7.71 20.51
C THR A 131 4.33 -7.62 19.91
N VAL A 132 5.18 -6.75 20.45
CA VAL A 132 6.58 -6.64 19.98
C VAL A 132 7.29 -7.99 20.05
N ALA A 133 7.15 -8.71 21.17
CA ALA A 133 7.77 -10.03 21.34
C ALA A 133 7.26 -11.05 20.31
N GLY A 134 5.94 -11.05 20.02
CA GLY A 134 5.34 -11.93 19.03
C GLY A 134 5.75 -11.62 17.59
N LEU A 135 5.96 -10.34 17.26
CA LEU A 135 6.44 -9.93 15.93
C LEU A 135 7.94 -10.18 15.74
N GLN A 136 8.74 -10.03 16.80
CA GLN A 136 10.17 -10.34 16.75
C GLN A 136 10.46 -11.85 16.74
N ASN A 137 9.57 -12.66 17.34
CA ASN A 137 9.73 -14.11 17.45
C ASN A 137 8.43 -14.87 17.09
N PRO A 138 7.98 -14.80 15.83
CA PRO A 138 6.66 -15.29 15.41
C PRO A 138 6.50 -16.81 15.55
N THR A 139 7.58 -17.58 15.58
CA THR A 139 7.55 -19.04 15.83
C THR A 139 7.07 -19.41 17.23
N THR A 140 7.16 -18.47 18.18
CA THR A 140 6.69 -18.65 19.57
C THR A 140 5.29 -18.08 19.78
N ALA A 141 4.73 -17.40 18.78
CA ALA A 141 3.40 -16.83 18.87
C ALA A 141 2.34 -17.94 18.91
N THR A 142 1.43 -17.87 19.88
CA THR A 142 0.30 -18.80 20.02
C THR A 142 -0.79 -18.58 18.97
N VAL A 143 -0.73 -17.46 18.24
CA VAL A 143 -1.69 -17.04 17.22
C VAL A 143 -0.94 -16.73 15.93
N ASN A 144 -1.45 -17.22 14.80
CA ASN A 144 -0.89 -16.92 13.49
C ASN A 144 -1.12 -15.43 13.17
N LEU A 145 -0.05 -14.65 13.10
CA LEU A 145 -0.12 -13.21 12.86
C LEU A 145 -0.22 -12.93 11.35
N PRO A 146 -1.09 -11.98 10.91
CA PRO A 146 -1.24 -11.60 9.50
C PRO A 146 -0.13 -10.63 9.05
N THR A 147 1.11 -11.11 9.10
CA THR A 147 2.34 -10.39 8.74
C THR A 147 2.76 -10.66 7.31
N LEU A 148 3.68 -9.83 6.77
CA LEU A 148 4.07 -9.88 5.35
C LEU A 148 4.73 -11.19 4.93
N ASP A 149 5.43 -11.89 5.83
CA ASP A 149 6.03 -13.20 5.54
C ASP A 149 4.98 -14.21 5.04
N LYS A 150 3.74 -14.12 5.54
CA LYS A 150 2.65 -15.02 5.13
C LYS A 150 2.35 -14.91 3.64
N TRP A 151 2.55 -13.74 3.04
CA TRP A 151 2.24 -13.58 1.62
C TRP A 151 3.09 -14.50 0.73
N HIS A 152 4.27 -14.92 1.18
CA HIS A 152 5.12 -15.89 0.47
C HIS A 152 4.46 -17.28 0.35
N ASP A 153 3.63 -17.68 1.32
CA ASP A 153 2.92 -18.97 1.31
C ASP A 153 1.94 -19.10 0.13
N ARG A 154 1.53 -17.96 -0.45
CA ARG A 154 0.62 -17.87 -1.60
C ARG A 154 1.29 -17.34 -2.87
N GLY A 155 2.60 -17.18 -2.89
CA GLY A 155 3.34 -16.64 -4.05
C GLY A 155 3.29 -15.11 -4.17
N CYS A 156 3.13 -14.41 -3.05
CA CYS A 156 3.08 -12.96 -2.91
C CYS A 156 1.93 -12.30 -3.70
N ILE A 157 2.17 -11.11 -4.25
CA ILE A 157 1.19 -10.33 -4.98
C ILE A 157 1.47 -10.48 -6.47
N VAL A 158 0.56 -11.13 -7.17
CA VAL A 158 0.48 -11.13 -8.63
C VAL A 158 -0.97 -10.88 -9.00
N GLY A 159 -1.24 -9.95 -9.89
CA GLY A 159 -2.61 -9.59 -10.23
C GLY A 159 -2.70 -8.46 -11.24
N ARG A 160 -3.93 -8.01 -11.49
CA ARG A 160 -4.16 -6.88 -12.37
C ARG A 160 -4.00 -5.57 -11.59
N GLY A 161 -3.01 -4.78 -11.96
CA GLY A 161 -2.87 -3.42 -11.47
C GLY A 161 -3.72 -2.46 -12.28
N VAL A 162 -4.34 -1.49 -11.61
CA VAL A 162 -5.13 -0.42 -12.23
C VAL A 162 -4.64 0.93 -11.72
N LEU A 163 -4.07 1.73 -12.61
CA LEU A 163 -3.64 3.09 -12.29
C LEU A 163 -4.78 4.08 -12.46
N ILE A 164 -5.02 4.89 -11.42
CA ILE A 164 -5.84 6.11 -11.45
C ILE A 164 -4.87 7.29 -11.34
N ASP A 165 -4.65 7.97 -12.46
CA ASP A 165 -3.69 9.06 -12.58
C ASP A 165 -4.35 10.42 -12.33
N TYR A 166 -4.67 10.65 -11.05
CA TYR A 166 -5.31 11.89 -10.62
C TYR A 166 -4.47 13.12 -10.95
N LYS A 167 -3.13 13.03 -10.85
CA LYS A 167 -2.23 14.15 -11.17
C LYS A 167 -2.39 14.61 -12.62
N SER A 168 -2.36 13.69 -13.58
CA SER A 168 -2.51 14.05 -15.01
C SER A 168 -3.92 14.53 -15.33
N TYR A 169 -4.94 13.92 -14.71
CA TYR A 169 -6.32 14.40 -14.81
C TYR A 169 -6.46 15.84 -14.29
N ALA A 170 -5.91 16.13 -13.11
CA ALA A 170 -5.95 17.46 -12.51
C ALA A 170 -5.26 18.50 -13.41
N ASP A 171 -4.10 18.16 -13.98
CA ASP A 171 -3.40 19.03 -14.92
C ASP A 171 -4.21 19.30 -16.19
N HIS A 172 -4.87 18.27 -16.74
CA HIS A 172 -5.72 18.41 -17.94
C HIS A 172 -6.97 19.26 -17.70
N HIS A 173 -7.48 19.26 -16.47
CA HIS A 173 -8.72 19.94 -16.09
C HIS A 173 -8.48 21.22 -15.27
N ASP A 174 -7.26 21.75 -15.25
CA ASP A 174 -6.85 22.95 -14.51
C ASP A 174 -7.17 22.91 -13.00
N ILE A 175 -7.25 21.72 -12.40
CA ILE A 175 -7.52 21.54 -10.96
C ILE A 175 -6.24 21.82 -10.19
N GLN A 176 -6.24 22.92 -9.43
CA GLN A 176 -5.09 23.32 -8.62
C GLN A 176 -5.13 22.63 -7.25
N TYR A 177 -4.08 21.86 -6.92
CA TYR A 177 -3.85 21.32 -5.59
C TYR A 177 -2.36 21.22 -5.29
N SER A 178 -2.01 21.03 -4.01
CA SER A 178 -0.63 20.76 -3.58
C SER A 178 -0.52 19.36 -2.98
N PRO A 179 0.53 18.59 -3.34
CA PRO A 179 0.85 17.32 -2.69
C PRO A 179 0.96 17.38 -1.16
N PHE A 180 1.34 18.55 -0.63
CA PHE A 180 1.55 18.80 0.81
C PHE A 180 0.42 19.63 1.44
N SER A 181 -0.76 19.60 0.81
CA SER A 181 -2.00 20.16 1.35
C SER A 181 -2.94 19.03 1.77
N GLY A 182 -3.96 19.33 2.57
CA GLY A 182 -5.00 18.35 2.92
C GLY A 182 -6.03 18.09 1.81
N HIS A 183 -5.62 18.17 0.53
CA HIS A 183 -6.50 17.96 -0.63
C HIS A 183 -7.02 16.51 -0.66
N ARG A 184 -8.33 16.34 -0.80
CA ARG A 184 -9.02 15.06 -0.63
C ARG A 184 -9.65 14.63 -1.93
N ILE A 185 -9.36 13.39 -2.33
CA ILE A 185 -9.89 12.79 -3.55
C ILE A 185 -11.04 11.87 -3.14
N SER A 186 -12.25 12.26 -3.51
CA SER A 186 -13.49 11.53 -3.20
C SER A 186 -13.67 10.29 -4.08
N THR A 187 -14.66 9.46 -3.76
CA THR A 187 -15.06 8.33 -4.61
C THR A 187 -15.46 8.81 -6.02
N SER A 188 -16.15 9.96 -6.09
CA SER A 188 -16.59 10.55 -7.35
C SER A 188 -15.44 11.05 -8.22
N ASP A 189 -14.37 11.57 -7.61
CA ASP A 189 -13.16 11.97 -8.32
C ASP A 189 -12.46 10.75 -8.94
N ILE A 190 -12.34 9.64 -8.21
CA ILE A 190 -11.74 8.40 -8.72
C ILE A 190 -12.53 7.87 -9.92
N GLU A 191 -13.86 7.83 -9.83
CA GLU A 191 -14.73 7.38 -10.92
C GLU A 191 -14.66 8.33 -12.13
N ALA A 192 -14.52 9.64 -11.92
CA ALA A 192 -14.32 10.61 -12.98
C ALA A 192 -12.99 10.41 -13.72
N VAL A 193 -11.90 10.18 -12.98
CA VAL A 193 -10.59 9.85 -13.57
C VAL A 193 -10.66 8.53 -14.32
N ALA A 194 -11.29 7.49 -13.75
CA ALA A 194 -11.46 6.20 -14.42
C ALA A 194 -12.25 6.35 -15.73
N ALA A 195 -13.32 7.16 -15.73
CA ALA A 195 -14.10 7.45 -16.93
C ALA A 195 -13.28 8.21 -17.99
N TRP A 196 -12.49 9.21 -17.58
CA TRP A 196 -11.60 9.97 -18.46
C TRP A 196 -10.53 9.05 -19.11
N GLN A 197 -9.96 8.12 -18.35
CA GLN A 197 -9.00 7.12 -18.83
C GLN A 197 -9.65 5.97 -19.65
N GLY A 198 -10.98 5.85 -19.65
CA GLY A 198 -11.68 4.68 -20.21
C GLY A 198 -11.42 3.38 -19.44
N THR A 199 -11.02 3.46 -18.17
CA THR A 199 -10.67 2.33 -17.31
C THR A 199 -11.89 1.73 -16.62
N LYS A 200 -11.93 0.40 -16.50
CA LYS A 200 -12.95 -0.32 -15.72
C LYS A 200 -12.31 -1.17 -14.64
N PHE A 201 -12.82 -1.02 -13.42
CA PHE A 201 -12.47 -1.86 -12.28
C PHE A 201 -13.09 -3.25 -12.38
N GLN A 202 -12.38 -4.24 -11.87
CA GLN A 202 -12.78 -5.65 -11.77
C GLN A 202 -12.44 -6.18 -10.37
N PRO A 203 -13.19 -7.16 -9.85
CA PRO A 203 -12.84 -7.82 -8.60
C PRO A 203 -11.42 -8.41 -8.63
N GLY A 204 -10.67 -8.22 -7.56
CA GLY A 204 -9.28 -8.63 -7.43
C GLY A 204 -8.26 -7.63 -7.99
N ASP A 205 -8.70 -6.50 -8.56
CA ASP A 205 -7.81 -5.43 -8.97
C ASP A 205 -6.97 -4.89 -7.80
N ILE A 206 -5.75 -4.49 -8.11
CA ILE A 206 -4.88 -3.74 -7.21
C ILE A 206 -4.97 -2.28 -7.64
N LEU A 207 -5.67 -1.48 -6.84
CA LEU A 207 -5.90 -0.06 -7.12
C LEU A 207 -4.62 0.71 -6.82
N ILE A 208 -4.12 1.47 -7.79
CA ILE A 208 -2.94 2.30 -7.66
C ILE A 208 -3.33 3.73 -7.99
N VAL A 209 -3.11 4.68 -7.08
CA VAL A 209 -3.49 6.09 -7.28
C VAL A 209 -2.26 6.97 -7.31
N ARG A 210 -2.11 7.77 -8.37
CA ARG A 210 -1.02 8.75 -8.51
C ARG A 210 -1.51 10.15 -8.20
N PHE A 211 -0.96 10.74 -7.15
CA PHE A 211 -1.18 12.13 -6.72
C PHE A 211 0.01 13.05 -7.04
N GLY A 212 1.15 12.52 -7.51
CA GLY A 212 2.36 13.29 -7.82
C GLY A 212 3.29 13.55 -6.62
N VAL A 213 3.06 12.91 -5.47
CA VAL A 213 3.78 13.23 -4.22
C VAL A 213 5.24 12.79 -4.27
N THR A 214 5.55 11.54 -4.64
CA THR A 214 6.97 11.10 -4.74
C THR A 214 7.77 11.87 -5.78
N GLU A 215 7.11 12.31 -6.86
CA GLU A 215 7.72 13.16 -7.88
C GLU A 215 8.13 14.52 -7.31
N GLU A 216 7.25 15.18 -6.57
CA GLU A 216 7.53 16.50 -6.00
C GLU A 216 8.54 16.43 -4.85
N ILE A 217 8.40 15.47 -3.93
CA ILE A 217 9.38 15.28 -2.84
C ILE A 217 10.76 14.93 -3.39
N GLY A 218 10.82 14.14 -4.46
CA GLY A 218 12.07 13.69 -5.08
C GLY A 218 12.92 14.83 -5.67
N LYS A 219 12.31 15.98 -5.96
CA LYS A 219 13.00 17.18 -6.49
C LYS A 219 13.59 18.07 -5.38
N MET A 220 13.25 17.80 -4.11
CA MET A 220 13.55 18.67 -2.97
C MET A 220 14.87 18.33 -2.27
N THR A 221 15.53 19.35 -1.71
CA THR A 221 16.61 19.18 -0.73
C THR A 221 16.07 18.71 0.62
N ALA A 222 16.93 18.25 1.53
CA ALA A 222 16.52 17.83 2.87
C ALA A 222 15.76 18.93 3.66
N GLU A 223 16.17 20.20 3.53
CA GLU A 223 15.53 21.34 4.19
C GLU A 223 14.14 21.64 3.60
N GLN A 224 14.02 21.57 2.27
CA GLN A 224 12.76 21.73 1.56
C GLN A 224 11.77 20.61 1.92
N GLN A 225 12.23 19.35 1.96
CA GLN A 225 11.42 18.22 2.42
C GLN A 225 10.92 18.44 3.85
N ALA A 226 11.81 18.85 4.76
CA ALA A 226 11.45 19.11 6.15
C ALA A 226 10.39 20.20 6.27
N THR A 227 10.49 21.26 5.45
CA THR A 227 9.50 22.34 5.43
C THR A 227 8.17 21.86 4.85
N ALA A 228 8.19 21.19 3.70
CA ALA A 228 6.99 20.68 3.03
C ALA A 228 6.21 19.68 3.89
N MET A 229 6.91 18.84 4.67
CA MET A 229 6.32 17.80 5.51
C MET A 229 6.04 18.25 6.95
N SER A 230 6.38 19.49 7.32
CA SER A 230 6.32 20.00 8.70
C SER A 230 4.89 20.07 9.28
N THR A 231 3.89 20.32 8.45
CA THR A 231 2.48 20.40 8.87
C THR A 231 1.79 19.05 8.92
N HIS A 232 2.47 17.98 8.48
CA HIS A 232 1.91 16.64 8.27
C HIS A 232 0.68 16.60 7.34
N HIS A 233 0.46 17.65 6.56
CA HIS A 233 -0.59 17.66 5.55
C HIS A 233 -0.10 16.96 4.29
N ALA A 234 -0.94 16.11 3.72
CA ALA A 234 -0.68 15.42 2.49
C ALA A 234 -1.98 15.15 1.75
N CYS A 235 -1.95 15.29 0.42
CA CYS A 235 -3.11 14.95 -0.38
C CYS A 235 -3.29 13.43 -0.40
N GLY A 236 -4.51 12.96 -0.63
CA GLY A 236 -4.77 11.53 -0.74
C GLY A 236 -6.25 11.21 -0.85
N LEU A 237 -6.58 9.92 -0.77
CA LEU A 237 -7.97 9.48 -0.74
C LEU A 237 -8.71 10.10 0.44
N GLU A 238 -9.97 10.46 0.23
CA GLU A 238 -10.80 10.99 1.30
C GLU A 238 -11.01 9.92 2.40
N GLY A 239 -10.58 10.23 3.62
CA GLY A 239 -10.68 9.33 4.78
C GLY A 239 -12.09 9.25 5.36
N THR A 240 -13.02 8.59 4.65
CA THR A 240 -14.43 8.45 5.06
C THR A 240 -14.90 7.00 5.00
N GLU A 241 -15.98 6.70 5.72
CA GLU A 241 -16.67 5.41 5.59
C GLU A 241 -17.21 5.20 4.16
N GLU A 242 -17.59 6.27 3.46
CA GLU A 242 -18.01 6.19 2.05
C GLU A 242 -16.89 5.65 1.16
N MET A 243 -15.67 6.18 1.31
CA MET A 243 -14.51 5.67 0.57
C MET A 243 -14.19 4.22 0.95
N ALA A 244 -14.20 3.88 2.25
CA ALA A 244 -13.98 2.50 2.70
C ALA A 244 -15.01 1.52 2.12
N ARG A 245 -16.29 1.90 2.15
CA ARG A 245 -17.41 1.18 1.55
C ARG A 245 -17.24 1.00 0.04
N TRP A 246 -16.81 2.03 -0.67
CA TRP A 246 -16.54 1.96 -2.10
C TRP A 246 -15.38 1.00 -2.40
N ILE A 247 -14.25 1.11 -1.69
CA ILE A 247 -13.10 0.20 -1.83
C ILE A 247 -13.53 -1.26 -1.65
N TRP A 248 -14.25 -1.57 -0.56
CA TRP A 248 -14.75 -2.92 -0.29
C TRP A 248 -15.70 -3.41 -1.40
N ASN A 249 -16.68 -2.58 -1.78
CA ASN A 249 -17.68 -2.94 -2.78
C ASN A 249 -17.10 -3.07 -4.20
N LYS A 250 -15.96 -2.46 -4.50
CA LYS A 250 -15.20 -2.72 -5.75
C LYS A 250 -14.38 -4.01 -5.70
N HIS A 251 -14.23 -4.61 -4.51
CA HIS A 251 -13.52 -5.87 -4.28
C HIS A 251 -12.05 -5.77 -4.71
N PHE A 252 -11.38 -4.68 -4.33
CA PHE A 252 -9.94 -4.55 -4.56
C PHE A 252 -9.16 -5.52 -3.67
N ALA A 253 -8.09 -6.10 -4.23
CA ALA A 253 -7.19 -6.97 -3.48
C ALA A 253 -6.24 -6.17 -2.58
N ALA A 254 -5.85 -4.97 -3.01
CA ALA A 254 -4.99 -4.04 -2.27
C ALA A 254 -5.12 -2.62 -2.86
N VAL A 255 -4.66 -1.63 -2.11
CA VAL A 255 -4.60 -0.22 -2.56
C VAL A 255 -3.18 0.29 -2.37
N ALA A 256 -2.61 0.95 -3.36
CA ALA A 256 -1.32 1.61 -3.26
C ALA A 256 -1.36 3.03 -3.83
N SER A 257 -0.42 3.87 -3.44
CA SER A 257 -0.29 5.22 -3.98
C SER A 257 1.12 5.78 -3.86
N ASP A 258 1.35 6.94 -4.46
CA ASP A 258 2.62 7.67 -4.37
C ASP A 258 2.69 8.68 -3.21
N ASN A 259 1.66 8.78 -2.36
CA ASN A 259 1.70 9.64 -1.17
C ASN A 259 2.24 8.91 0.07
N VAL A 260 2.19 9.59 1.22
CA VAL A 260 2.75 9.12 2.51
C VAL A 260 1.78 8.32 3.38
N ALA A 261 0.53 8.08 2.95
CA ALA A 261 -0.54 7.57 3.82
C ALA A 261 -1.71 6.87 3.11
N VAL A 262 -1.72 6.78 1.77
CA VAL A 262 -2.89 6.48 0.91
C VAL A 262 -4.05 7.48 1.04
N GLU A 263 -4.53 7.75 2.25
CA GLU A 263 -5.53 8.75 2.58
C GLU A 263 -4.94 10.14 2.80
N ALA A 264 -5.77 11.17 2.65
CA ALA A 264 -5.39 12.56 2.88
C ALA A 264 -5.20 12.86 4.36
N MET A 265 -4.10 13.54 4.70
CA MET A 265 -3.74 13.93 6.05
C MET A 265 -3.91 15.43 6.28
N PRO A 266 -4.31 15.84 7.50
CA PRO A 266 -4.73 15.02 8.63
C PRO A 266 -6.11 14.37 8.42
N PRO A 267 -6.49 13.33 9.18
CA PRO A 267 -7.86 12.83 9.17
C PRO A 267 -8.83 13.92 9.64
N MET A 268 -10.06 13.90 9.11
CA MET A 268 -11.09 14.90 9.42
C MET A 268 -12.32 14.23 10.02
N ARG A 269 -12.92 14.90 11.00
CA ARG A 269 -14.23 14.52 11.55
C ARG A 269 -15.04 15.77 11.83
N ASP A 270 -16.26 15.83 11.31
CA ASP A 270 -17.18 16.96 11.48
C ASP A 270 -16.52 18.31 11.13
N GLY A 271 -15.74 18.33 10.04
CA GLY A 271 -15.02 19.52 9.56
C GLY A 271 -13.79 19.93 10.39
N LYS A 272 -13.34 19.10 11.34
CA LYS A 272 -12.19 19.37 12.21
C LYS A 272 -11.08 18.34 12.03
N GLU A 273 -9.85 18.83 12.00
CA GLU A 273 -8.65 17.98 12.01
C GLU A 273 -8.62 17.10 13.25
N GLN A 274 -8.23 15.84 13.04
CA GLN A 274 -8.06 14.84 14.08
C GLN A 274 -6.57 14.46 14.20
N PRO A 275 -6.13 13.90 15.35
CA PRO A 275 -4.79 13.35 15.47
C PRO A 275 -4.49 12.31 14.38
N LEU A 276 -3.23 12.24 13.93
CA LEU A 276 -2.78 11.27 12.92
C LEU A 276 -2.95 9.80 13.36
N THR A 277 -3.19 9.54 14.65
CA THR A 277 -3.56 8.21 15.14
C THR A 277 -4.99 7.81 14.77
N GLN A 278 -5.81 8.71 14.22
CA GLN A 278 -7.21 8.50 13.84
C GLN A 278 -7.39 8.36 12.32
N LEU A 279 -6.36 7.93 11.59
CA LEU A 279 -6.45 7.65 10.15
C LEU A 279 -7.58 6.65 9.89
N VAL A 280 -8.47 6.99 8.96
CA VAL A 280 -9.76 6.33 8.78
C VAL A 280 -9.61 5.13 7.87
N LEU A 281 -8.98 5.30 6.70
CA LEU A 281 -8.80 4.20 5.74
C LEU A 281 -7.76 3.20 6.23
N HIS A 282 -6.76 3.61 6.99
CA HIS A 282 -5.82 2.66 7.61
C HIS A 282 -6.55 1.64 8.50
N GLN A 283 -7.47 2.09 9.35
CA GLN A 283 -8.25 1.21 10.22
C GLN A 283 -9.20 0.32 9.42
N TRP A 284 -9.90 0.89 8.43
CA TRP A 284 -10.79 0.13 7.56
C TRP A 284 -10.05 -0.92 6.73
N CYS A 285 -9.04 -0.51 5.98
CA CYS A 285 -8.31 -1.38 5.09
C CYS A 285 -7.53 -2.44 5.86
N LEU A 286 -6.58 -2.04 6.71
CA LEU A 286 -5.66 -2.99 7.33
C LEU A 286 -6.36 -3.83 8.42
N SER A 287 -7.01 -3.17 9.38
CA SER A 287 -7.53 -3.86 10.56
C SER A 287 -8.89 -4.51 10.34
N MET A 288 -9.76 -3.96 9.50
CA MET A 288 -11.15 -4.45 9.37
C MET A 288 -11.39 -5.29 8.12
N PHE A 289 -10.91 -4.85 6.95
CA PHE A 289 -11.09 -5.59 5.69
C PHE A 289 -10.01 -6.65 5.47
N GLY A 290 -8.83 -6.47 6.06
CA GLY A 290 -7.65 -7.25 5.71
C GLY A 290 -7.09 -6.86 4.33
N LEU A 291 -7.21 -5.59 3.98
CA LEU A 291 -6.77 -5.00 2.72
C LEU A 291 -5.43 -4.29 2.89
N PRO A 292 -4.34 -4.77 2.25
CA PRO A 292 -3.03 -4.15 2.35
C PRO A 292 -2.97 -2.77 1.70
N LEU A 293 -2.15 -1.89 2.30
CA LEU A 293 -1.88 -0.54 1.82
C LEU A 293 -0.43 -0.40 1.35
N GLY A 294 -0.22 0.26 0.22
CA GLY A 294 1.10 0.59 -0.31
C GLY A 294 1.31 2.10 -0.39
N GLU A 295 2.44 2.57 0.11
CA GLU A 295 2.74 4.01 0.21
C GLU A 295 4.04 4.34 -0.52
N LEU A 296 4.16 5.59 -0.97
CA LEU A 296 5.36 6.16 -1.58
C LEU A 296 5.83 5.44 -2.85
N TRP A 297 4.91 4.87 -3.64
CA TRP A 297 5.26 4.23 -4.90
C TRP A 297 5.75 5.25 -5.93
N HIS A 298 6.67 4.85 -6.80
CA HIS A 298 7.19 5.71 -7.85
C HIS A 298 6.39 5.53 -9.14
N LEU A 299 5.40 6.40 -9.36
CA LEU A 299 4.36 6.17 -10.37
C LEU A 299 4.49 7.02 -11.64
N LYS A 300 5.44 7.98 -11.68
CA LYS A 300 5.59 8.93 -12.81
C LYS A 300 5.85 8.22 -14.13
N GLU A 301 6.84 7.33 -14.19
CA GLU A 301 7.19 6.62 -15.42
C GLU A 301 6.03 5.70 -15.89
N LEU A 302 5.37 5.03 -14.95
CA LEU A 302 4.21 4.20 -15.27
C LEU A 302 3.08 5.04 -15.88
N ALA A 303 2.76 6.19 -15.27
CA ALA A 303 1.75 7.11 -15.78
C ALA A 303 2.05 7.59 -17.21
N GLU A 304 3.30 8.01 -17.48
CA GLU A 304 3.73 8.44 -18.81
C GLU A 304 3.58 7.34 -19.87
N ARG A 305 3.87 6.09 -19.50
CA ARG A 305 3.69 4.93 -20.39
C ARG A 305 2.22 4.58 -20.60
N CYS A 306 1.41 4.60 -19.54
CA CYS A 306 -0.02 4.38 -19.63
C CYS A 306 -0.69 5.42 -20.54
N GLU A 307 -0.32 6.69 -20.42
CA GLU A 307 -0.77 7.78 -21.29
C GLU A 307 -0.36 7.53 -22.75
N ALA A 308 0.92 7.21 -23.01
CA ALA A 308 1.40 6.93 -24.35
C ALA A 308 0.68 5.75 -25.02
N GLU A 309 0.23 4.77 -24.23
CA GLU A 309 -0.50 3.58 -24.70
C GLU A 309 -2.03 3.71 -24.61
N GLN A 310 -2.54 4.78 -24.01
CA GLN A 310 -3.95 4.97 -23.65
C GLN A 310 -4.52 3.75 -22.92
N LYS A 311 -3.75 3.22 -21.96
CA LYS A 311 -4.09 2.01 -21.20
C LYS A 311 -3.50 2.07 -19.79
N TRP A 312 -4.35 2.07 -18.78
CA TRP A 312 -3.96 2.17 -17.36
C TRP A 312 -4.14 0.86 -16.59
N THR A 313 -4.12 -0.27 -17.29
CA THR A 313 -4.18 -1.61 -16.70
C THR A 313 -2.99 -2.44 -17.15
N PHE A 314 -2.40 -3.17 -16.21
CA PHE A 314 -1.15 -3.92 -16.39
C PHE A 314 -1.13 -5.14 -15.49
N LEU A 315 -0.23 -6.07 -15.79
CA LEU A 315 0.13 -7.11 -14.82
C LEU A 315 1.01 -6.45 -13.75
N LEU A 316 0.64 -6.61 -12.49
CA LEU A 316 1.44 -6.18 -11.36
C LEU A 316 2.03 -7.41 -10.67
N THR A 317 3.32 -7.34 -10.35
CA THR A 317 3.98 -8.29 -9.45
C THR A 317 4.65 -7.54 -8.32
N SER A 318 4.53 -8.05 -7.10
CA SER A 318 5.25 -7.53 -5.94
C SER A 318 5.59 -8.64 -4.97
N ALA A 319 6.85 -8.69 -4.56
CA ALA A 319 7.39 -9.69 -3.64
C ALA A 319 8.17 -9.00 -2.51
N PRO A 320 7.48 -8.60 -1.42
CA PRO A 320 8.12 -7.97 -0.27
C PRO A 320 9.17 -8.87 0.39
N LEU A 321 10.06 -8.29 1.20
CA LEU A 321 11.05 -9.05 1.98
C LEU A 321 10.38 -10.15 2.80
N ASN A 322 10.96 -11.36 2.78
CA ASN A 322 10.51 -12.49 3.57
C ASN A 322 11.13 -12.46 4.98
N VAL A 323 10.70 -11.49 5.78
CA VAL A 323 11.12 -11.35 7.19
C VAL A 323 9.97 -11.82 8.08
N PRO A 324 10.13 -12.92 8.83
CA PRO A 324 9.09 -13.41 9.73
C PRO A 324 8.61 -12.33 10.70
N GLY A 325 7.29 -12.15 10.78
CA GLY A 325 6.69 -11.17 11.69
C GLY A 325 6.75 -9.72 11.19
N ALA A 326 7.18 -9.48 9.95
CA ALA A 326 7.30 -8.13 9.39
C ALA A 326 5.93 -7.42 9.30
N VAL A 327 5.90 -6.20 9.83
CA VAL A 327 4.74 -5.29 9.73
C VAL A 327 4.80 -4.33 8.55
N GLY A 328 5.96 -4.21 7.91
CA GLY A 328 6.14 -3.46 6.68
C GLY A 328 7.39 -3.89 5.95
N SER A 329 7.47 -3.60 4.66
CA SER A 329 8.58 -3.99 3.79
C SER A 329 8.63 -3.10 2.55
N PRO A 330 9.80 -2.89 1.94
CA PRO A 330 9.87 -2.31 0.61
C PRO A 330 8.90 -2.99 -0.35
N ALA A 331 8.27 -2.20 -1.24
CA ALA A 331 7.23 -2.70 -2.11
C ALA A 331 7.74 -3.82 -3.06
N ASN A 332 8.97 -3.70 -3.56
CA ASN A 332 9.54 -4.56 -4.60
C ASN A 332 8.52 -4.85 -5.72
N ALA A 333 7.95 -3.78 -6.27
CA ALA A 333 6.83 -3.83 -7.20
C ALA A 333 7.25 -3.51 -8.64
N LEU A 334 6.71 -4.27 -9.58
CA LEU A 334 6.87 -4.09 -11.03
C LEU A 334 5.51 -4.07 -11.70
N ALA A 335 5.29 -3.10 -12.58
CA ALA A 335 4.21 -3.13 -13.55
C ALA A 335 4.74 -3.66 -14.89
N ILE A 336 3.97 -4.54 -15.54
CA ILE A 336 4.34 -5.14 -16.83
C ILE A 336 3.20 -4.87 -17.84
N LEU A 337 3.53 -4.10 -18.88
CA LEU A 337 2.63 -3.58 -19.91
C LEU A 337 2.60 -4.44 -21.18
#